data_AF-A0A229NVK0-F1
#
_entry.id   AF-A0A229NVK0-F1
#
_cell.length_a   1.000
_cell.length_b   1.000
_cell.length_c   1.000
_cell.angle_alpha   90.00
_cell.angle_beta   90.00
_cell.angle_gamma   90.00
#
_symmetry.space_group_name_H-M   'P 1'
#
loop_
_entity.id
_entity.type
_entity.pdbx_description
1 polymer ?
#
loop_
_entity_poly.entity_id
_entity_poly.type
_entity_poly.pdbx_seq_one_letter_code
_entity_poly.pdbx_strand_id
1 'polypeptide(L)'
;MIDTKKWTQIGSELGRIEREENVRILYVCESGSRAWGFPSKDSDYDVRFLYIRPMEWYLKVHPGRDVIERPISDSLDLSGWDLRKALQLLAKSNPPLLEWLYSPICYLERGTVIEGIRKAAPGLYSPKSCLHHYHSLATGNFRTYLQSDRVRLKKYFYLKLPRILHLLQGGDESAFFLV
;
A
#
# COMPACT_ATOMS: atom_id res chain seq x y z
N MET A 1 9.43 -19.22 -5.09
CA MET A 1 9.19 -19.25 -6.56
C MET A 1 8.13 -18.21 -6.88
N ILE A 2 8.42 -17.32 -7.82
CA ILE A 2 7.47 -16.32 -8.31
C ILE A 2 6.39 -17.06 -9.12
N ASP A 3 5.11 -16.82 -8.81
CA ASP A 3 3.98 -17.38 -9.58
C ASP A 3 3.80 -16.59 -10.88
N THR A 4 4.49 -17.02 -11.92
CA THR A 4 4.49 -16.36 -13.25
C THR A 4 3.09 -16.24 -13.85
N LYS A 5 2.19 -17.19 -13.55
CA LYS A 5 0.80 -17.15 -14.02
C LYS A 5 0.05 -15.99 -13.35
N LYS A 6 0.23 -15.81 -12.03
CA LYS A 6 -0.39 -14.71 -11.31
C LYS A 6 0.15 -13.35 -11.75
N TRP A 7 1.46 -13.23 -11.97
CA TRP A 7 2.07 -12.00 -12.50
C TRP A 7 1.47 -11.60 -13.85
N THR A 8 1.28 -12.56 -14.74
CA THR A 8 0.66 -12.32 -16.05
C THR A 8 -0.80 -11.88 -15.90
N GLN A 9 -1.56 -12.53 -15.01
CA GLN A 9 -2.94 -12.15 -14.70
C GLN A 9 -3.01 -10.71 -14.17
N ILE A 10 -2.16 -10.36 -13.21
CA ILE A 10 -2.08 -9.01 -12.61
C ILE A 10 -1.79 -7.98 -13.71
N GLY A 11 -0.79 -8.21 -14.56
CA GLY A 11 -0.45 -7.31 -15.66
C GLY A 11 -1.62 -7.09 -16.64
N SER A 12 -2.34 -8.16 -16.98
CA SER A 12 -3.53 -8.08 -17.85
C SER A 12 -4.65 -7.24 -17.23
N GLU A 13 -4.97 -7.46 -15.96
CA GLU A 13 -6.02 -6.70 -15.27
C GLU A 13 -5.62 -5.23 -15.08
N LEU A 14 -4.36 -4.94 -14.78
CA LEU A 14 -3.87 -3.55 -14.69
C LEU A 14 -3.97 -2.84 -16.04
N GLY A 15 -3.58 -3.49 -17.14
CA GLY A 15 -3.71 -2.93 -18.49
C GLY A 15 -5.18 -2.75 -18.94
N ARG A 16 -6.10 -3.54 -18.38
CA ARG A 16 -7.55 -3.34 -18.53
C ARG A 16 -8.02 -2.12 -17.73
N ILE A 17 -7.59 -1.99 -16.47
CA ILE A 17 -7.90 -0.82 -15.62
C ILE A 17 -7.40 0.47 -16.27
N GLU A 18 -6.16 0.52 -16.79
CA GLU A 18 -5.62 1.72 -17.48
C GLU A 18 -6.55 2.19 -18.61
N ARG A 19 -7.07 1.25 -19.41
CA ARG A 19 -7.97 1.55 -20.53
C ARG A 19 -9.38 1.94 -20.08
N GLU A 20 -9.99 1.17 -19.18
CA GLU A 20 -11.38 1.38 -18.74
C GLU A 20 -11.52 2.66 -17.91
N GLU A 21 -10.56 2.94 -17.03
CA GLU A 21 -10.59 4.10 -16.14
C GLU A 21 -9.96 5.35 -16.77
N ASN A 22 -9.35 5.20 -17.96
CA ASN A 22 -8.54 6.20 -18.64
C ASN A 22 -7.50 6.80 -17.69
N VAL A 23 -6.62 5.94 -17.16
CA VAL A 23 -5.57 6.30 -16.20
C VAL A 23 -4.23 5.75 -16.63
N ARG A 24 -3.17 6.36 -16.12
CA ARG A 24 -1.82 5.83 -16.24
C ARG A 24 -1.32 5.37 -14.88
N ILE A 25 -1.05 4.08 -14.77
CA ILE A 25 -0.48 3.47 -13.56
C ILE A 25 1.03 3.76 -13.56
N LEU A 26 1.52 4.25 -12.42
CA LEU A 26 2.92 4.63 -12.19
C LEU A 26 3.65 3.62 -11.31
N TYR A 27 2.93 2.98 -10.39
CA TYR A 27 3.50 2.08 -9.40
C TYR A 27 2.56 0.95 -9.08
N VAL A 28 3.08 -0.25 -8.88
CA VAL A 28 2.32 -1.43 -8.47
C VAL A 28 3.17 -2.27 -7.53
N CYS A 29 2.62 -2.61 -6.37
CA CYS A 29 3.26 -3.45 -5.38
C CYS A 29 2.28 -4.46 -4.77
N GLU A 30 2.82 -5.49 -4.12
CA GLU A 30 2.03 -6.33 -3.21
C GLU A 30 1.90 -5.62 -1.85
N SER A 31 0.76 -5.73 -1.22
CA SER A 31 0.50 -5.34 0.16
C SER A 31 0.11 -6.58 0.97
N GLY A 32 -0.03 -6.45 2.28
CA GLY A 32 -0.53 -7.54 3.12
C GLY A 32 0.53 -8.56 3.53
N SER A 33 0.10 -9.66 4.16
CA SER A 33 0.98 -10.59 4.87
C SER A 33 1.99 -11.32 3.97
N ARG A 34 1.67 -11.45 2.67
CA ARG A 34 2.56 -12.08 1.68
C ARG A 34 3.80 -11.25 1.39
N ALA A 35 3.64 -9.94 1.24
CA ALA A 35 4.75 -9.01 1.06
C ALA A 35 5.73 -9.06 2.26
N TRP A 36 5.26 -9.46 3.45
CA TRP A 36 6.07 -9.42 4.68
C TRP A 36 6.42 -10.80 5.26
N GLY A 37 6.36 -11.88 4.45
CA GLY A 37 6.91 -13.18 4.84
C GLY A 37 6.00 -14.10 5.67
N PHE A 38 4.70 -13.80 5.79
CA PHE A 38 3.71 -14.68 6.42
C PHE A 38 2.68 -15.23 5.42
N PRO A 39 3.08 -15.88 4.31
CA PRO A 39 2.10 -16.47 3.41
C PRO A 39 1.48 -17.72 4.06
N SER A 40 0.24 -17.64 4.52
CA SER A 40 -0.60 -18.85 4.58
C SER A 40 -0.97 -19.29 3.16
N LYS A 41 -1.24 -20.59 2.95
CA LYS A 41 -1.69 -21.13 1.65
C LYS A 41 -2.90 -20.40 1.06
N ASP A 42 -3.73 -19.80 1.91
CA ASP A 42 -4.94 -19.04 1.56
C ASP A 42 -4.74 -17.51 1.58
N SER A 43 -3.51 -17.01 1.39
CA SER A 43 -3.28 -15.56 1.43
C SER A 43 -3.65 -14.93 0.10
N ASP A 44 -4.58 -13.98 0.15
CA ASP A 44 -5.04 -13.18 -0.98
C ASP A 44 -3.89 -12.36 -1.58
N TYR A 45 -3.91 -12.16 -2.89
CA TYR A 45 -3.02 -11.22 -3.58
C TYR A 45 -3.60 -9.81 -3.44
N ASP A 46 -3.18 -9.10 -2.40
CA ASP A 46 -3.46 -7.69 -2.19
C ASP A 46 -2.54 -6.83 -3.07
N VAL A 47 -2.95 -6.57 -4.30
CA VAL A 47 -2.16 -5.73 -5.22
C VAL A 47 -2.59 -4.28 -5.08
N ARG A 48 -1.61 -3.40 -4.87
CA ARG A 48 -1.82 -1.97 -4.66
C ARG A 48 -1.09 -1.16 -5.71
N PHE A 49 -1.72 -0.08 -6.17
CA PHE A 49 -1.14 0.71 -7.26
C PHE A 49 -1.37 2.22 -7.10
N LEU A 50 -0.45 3.00 -7.67
CA LEU A 50 -0.59 4.44 -7.80
C LEU A 50 -0.78 4.81 -9.26
N TYR A 51 -1.71 5.72 -9.52
CA TYR A 51 -2.04 6.15 -10.88
C TYR A 51 -2.23 7.66 -10.99
N ILE A 52 -2.16 8.16 -12.21
CA ILE A 52 -2.54 9.53 -12.57
C ILE A 52 -3.68 9.51 -13.58
N ARG A 53 -4.49 10.56 -13.57
CA ARG A 53 -5.57 10.80 -14.52
C ARG A 53 -5.16 11.87 -15.55
N PRO A 54 -5.89 11.99 -16.67
CA PRO A 54 -5.75 13.11 -17.58
C PRO A 54 -5.98 14.46 -16.88
N MET A 55 -5.35 15.52 -17.40
CA MET A 55 -5.39 16.86 -16.80
C MET A 55 -6.82 17.36 -16.62
N GLU A 56 -7.68 17.08 -17.59
CA GLU A 56 -9.09 17.48 -17.62
C GLU A 56 -9.86 16.94 -16.41
N TRP A 57 -9.45 15.79 -15.86
CA TRP A 57 -10.05 15.25 -14.65
C TRP A 57 -9.74 16.10 -13.42
N TYR A 58 -8.51 16.63 -13.32
CA TYR A 58 -8.08 17.48 -12.21
C TYR A 58 -8.65 18.90 -12.27
N LEU A 59 -9.02 19.38 -13.47
CA LEU A 59 -9.60 20.70 -13.70
C LEU A 59 -11.11 20.78 -13.46
N LYS A 60 -11.77 19.66 -13.11
CA LYS A 60 -13.20 19.65 -12.78
C LYS A 60 -13.47 20.41 -11.48
N VAL A 61 -14.56 21.18 -11.47
CA VAL A 61 -15.04 21.93 -10.28
C VAL A 61 -15.27 21.00 -9.10
N HIS A 62 -15.91 19.85 -9.34
CA HIS A 62 -16.12 18.83 -8.33
C HIS A 62 -15.09 17.72 -8.49
N PRO A 63 -14.33 17.38 -7.43
CA PRO A 63 -13.40 16.26 -7.45
C PRO A 63 -14.13 14.95 -7.77
N GLY A 64 -13.59 14.17 -8.71
CA GLY A 64 -14.05 12.80 -8.92
C GLY A 64 -13.53 11.84 -7.85
N ARG A 65 -13.95 10.57 -7.95
CA ARG A 65 -13.43 9.48 -7.12
C ARG A 65 -11.92 9.27 -7.38
N ASP A 66 -11.13 9.31 -6.31
CA ASP A 66 -9.67 9.23 -6.32
C ASP A 66 -9.14 7.84 -5.92
N VAL A 67 -10.02 6.83 -5.90
CA VAL A 67 -9.76 5.43 -5.57
C VAL A 67 -10.36 4.52 -6.64
N ILE A 68 -9.59 3.54 -7.11
CA ILE A 68 -10.06 2.47 -7.99
C ILE A 68 -9.95 1.17 -7.22
N GLU A 69 -11.05 0.42 -7.11
CA GLU A 69 -11.11 -0.89 -6.47
C GLU A 69 -11.71 -1.90 -7.46
N ARG A 70 -11.05 -3.05 -7.60
CA ARG A 70 -11.43 -4.15 -8.50
C ARG A 70 -11.14 -5.49 -7.81
N PRO A 71 -12.11 -6.05 -7.08
CA PRO A 71 -12.01 -7.44 -6.63
C PRO A 71 -12.21 -8.35 -7.85
N ILE A 72 -11.14 -9.00 -8.31
CA ILE A 72 -11.17 -9.85 -9.51
C ILE A 72 -11.62 -11.27 -9.16
N SER A 73 -11.22 -11.75 -7.98
CA SER A 73 -11.59 -13.07 -7.45
C SER A 73 -11.38 -13.07 -5.94
N ASP A 74 -11.87 -14.10 -5.25
CA ASP A 74 -11.63 -14.28 -3.81
C ASP A 74 -10.14 -14.24 -3.42
N SER A 75 -9.22 -14.48 -4.37
CA SER A 75 -7.77 -14.48 -4.14
C SER A 75 -7.01 -13.30 -4.78
N LEU A 76 -7.67 -12.34 -5.43
CA LEU A 76 -7.01 -11.20 -6.08
C LEU A 76 -7.81 -9.93 -5.89
N ASP A 77 -7.24 -9.02 -5.11
CA ASP A 77 -7.78 -7.71 -4.83
C ASP A 77 -6.86 -6.61 -5.38
N LEU A 78 -7.38 -5.81 -6.31
CA LEU A 78 -6.69 -4.68 -6.89
C LEU A 78 -7.27 -3.39 -6.32
N SER A 79 -6.45 -2.61 -5.62
CA SER A 79 -6.86 -1.30 -5.09
C SER A 79 -5.80 -0.26 -5.38
N GLY A 80 -6.19 0.89 -5.89
CA GLY A 80 -5.26 1.94 -6.26
C GLY A 80 -5.73 3.33 -5.91
N TRP A 81 -4.74 4.19 -5.67
CA TRP A 81 -4.95 5.59 -5.31
C TRP A 81 -4.41 6.52 -6.39
N ASP A 82 -5.16 7.58 -6.64
CA ASP A 82 -4.69 8.71 -7.43
C ASP A 82 -3.46 9.35 -6.77
N LEU A 83 -2.52 9.81 -7.58
CA LEU A 83 -1.27 10.39 -7.12
C LEU A 83 -1.47 11.59 -6.19
N ARG A 84 -2.46 12.46 -6.45
CA ARG A 84 -2.77 13.60 -5.56
C ARG A 84 -3.23 13.11 -4.20
N LYS A 85 -4.07 12.06 -4.16
CA LYS A 85 -4.49 11.42 -2.90
C LYS A 85 -3.31 10.84 -2.15
N ALA A 86 -2.43 10.11 -2.85
CA ALA A 86 -1.24 9.52 -2.26
C ALA A 86 -0.33 10.60 -1.64
N LEU A 87 -0.07 11.70 -2.34
CA LEU A 87 0.74 12.80 -1.80
C LEU A 87 0.09 13.45 -0.56
N GLN A 88 -1.23 13.61 -0.55
CA GLN A 88 -1.96 14.10 0.63
C GLN A 88 -1.87 13.13 1.82
N LEU A 89 -1.90 11.82 1.56
CA LEU A 89 -1.75 10.78 2.57
C LEU A 89 -0.31 10.72 3.10
N LEU A 90 0.69 10.92 2.22
CA LEU A 90 2.09 11.01 2.61
C LEU A 90 2.33 12.19 3.56
N ALA A 91 1.77 13.36 3.25
CA ALA A 91 1.85 14.55 4.11
C ALA A 91 1.24 14.32 5.51
N LYS A 92 0.33 13.35 5.65
CA LYS A 92 -0.27 12.94 6.93
C LYS A 92 0.45 11.75 7.59
N SER A 93 1.56 11.29 7.00
CA SER A 93 2.29 10.09 7.41
C SER A 93 1.40 8.84 7.47
N ASN A 94 0.50 8.68 6.49
CA ASN A 94 -0.42 7.55 6.40
C ASN A 94 0.34 6.21 6.31
N PRO A 95 0.18 5.30 7.29
CA PRO A 95 0.96 4.07 7.29
C PRO A 95 0.70 3.13 6.11
N PRO A 96 -0.54 2.92 5.64
CA PRO A 96 -0.78 2.12 4.44
C PRO A 96 0.01 2.60 3.21
N LEU A 97 0.09 3.91 2.97
CA LEU A 97 0.90 4.42 1.86
C LEU A 97 2.38 4.09 2.03
N LEU A 98 2.92 4.26 3.25
CA LEU A 98 4.31 3.92 3.54
C LEU A 98 4.56 2.43 3.31
N GLU A 99 3.62 1.56 3.71
CA GLU A 99 3.69 0.12 3.42
C GLU A 99 3.75 -0.17 1.92
N TRP A 100 3.01 0.58 1.10
CA TRP A 100 3.07 0.41 -0.36
C TRP A 100 4.42 0.85 -0.90
N LEU A 101 4.89 2.03 -0.51
CA LEU A 101 6.14 2.61 -1.00
C LEU A 101 7.37 1.76 -0.69
N TYR A 102 7.37 1.07 0.45
CA TYR A 102 8.45 0.19 0.91
C TYR A 102 8.09 -1.30 0.84
N SER A 103 7.16 -1.66 -0.03
CA SER A 103 6.85 -3.07 -0.27
C SER A 103 8.04 -3.76 -0.97
N PRO A 104 8.47 -4.94 -0.50
CA PRO A 104 9.56 -5.69 -1.13
C PRO A 104 9.16 -6.36 -2.45
N ILE A 105 7.85 -6.45 -2.74
CA ILE A 105 7.34 -7.03 -4.00
C ILE A 105 6.78 -5.89 -4.85
N CYS A 106 7.60 -5.43 -5.79
CA CYS A 106 7.22 -4.43 -6.79
C CYS A 106 6.97 -5.12 -8.14
N TYR A 107 5.77 -4.93 -8.68
CA TYR A 107 5.38 -5.44 -10.00
C TYR A 107 5.73 -4.46 -11.11
N LEU A 108 5.66 -3.16 -10.82
CA LEU A 108 5.84 -2.09 -11.80
C LEU A 108 6.25 -0.80 -11.10
N GLU A 109 7.26 -0.13 -11.62
CA GLU A 109 7.59 1.25 -11.29
C GLU A 109 7.96 1.98 -12.58
N ARG A 110 7.22 3.05 -12.92
CA ARG A 110 7.41 3.81 -14.16
C ARG A 110 7.94 5.21 -13.85
N GLY A 111 9.07 5.55 -14.46
CA GLY A 111 9.70 6.87 -14.30
C GLY A 111 10.28 7.09 -12.91
N THR A 112 10.45 8.35 -12.51
CA THR A 112 11.15 8.74 -11.27
C THR A 112 10.24 9.28 -10.17
N VAL A 113 8.91 9.27 -10.39
CA VAL A 113 7.94 9.87 -9.46
C VAL A 113 7.99 9.18 -8.10
N ILE A 114 8.03 7.85 -8.07
CA ILE A 114 8.01 7.07 -6.83
C ILE A 114 9.32 7.22 -6.07
N GLU A 115 10.46 7.20 -6.77
CA GLU A 115 11.75 7.52 -6.19
C GLU A 115 11.75 8.92 -5.54
N GLY A 116 11.18 9.92 -6.21
CA GLY A 116 11.01 11.27 -5.66
C GLY A 116 10.13 11.28 -4.41
N ILE A 117 9.03 10.52 -4.41
CA ILE A 117 8.16 10.35 -3.23
C ILE A 117 8.92 9.70 -2.07
N ARG A 118 9.68 8.62 -2.32
CA ARG A 118 10.49 7.96 -1.28
C ARG A 118 11.56 8.88 -0.72
N LYS A 119 12.18 9.72 -1.55
CA LYS A 119 13.15 10.74 -1.12
C LYS A 119 12.52 11.84 -0.26
N ALA A 120 11.28 12.23 -0.57
CA ALA A 120 10.55 13.24 0.21
C ALA A 120 9.93 12.69 1.51
N ALA A 121 9.66 11.38 1.57
CA ALA A 121 8.96 10.75 2.69
C ALA A 121 9.62 11.00 4.06
N PRO A 122 10.96 10.89 4.24
CA PRO A 122 11.61 11.20 5.52
C PRO A 122 11.40 12.63 5.99
N GLY A 123 11.38 13.61 5.08
CA GLY A 123 11.17 15.03 5.41
C GLY A 123 9.73 15.39 5.79
N LEU A 124 8.77 14.57 5.36
CA LEU A 124 7.34 14.72 5.69
C LEU A 124 6.89 13.80 6.83
N TYR A 125 7.80 12.94 7.32
CA TYR A 125 7.49 11.98 8.35
C TYR A 125 7.40 12.65 9.72
N SER A 126 6.24 12.52 10.37
CA SER A 126 6.05 12.93 11.76
C SER A 126 5.81 11.72 12.65
N PRO A 127 6.78 11.33 13.51
CA PRO A 127 6.62 10.23 14.46
C PRO A 127 5.39 10.39 15.35
N LYS A 128 5.05 11.64 15.74
CA LYS A 128 3.85 11.95 16.54
C LYS A 128 2.57 11.65 15.77
N SER A 129 2.49 12.01 14.48
CA SER A 129 1.31 11.74 13.64
C SER A 129 1.05 10.24 13.47
N CYS A 130 2.11 9.46 13.18
CA CYS A 130 1.99 8.00 13.10
C CYS A 130 1.53 7.39 14.43
N LEU A 131 2.11 7.83 15.56
CA LEU A 131 1.73 7.33 16.88
C LEU A 131 0.25 7.63 17.20
N HIS A 132 -0.24 8.83 16.86
CA HIS A 132 -1.65 9.19 17.04
C HIS A 132 -2.59 8.40 16.12
N HIS A 133 -2.19 8.14 14.87
CA HIS A 133 -2.97 7.31 13.95
C HIS A 133 -3.08 5.87 14.46
N TYR A 134 -1.96 5.29 14.88
CA TYR A 134 -1.92 3.95 15.47
C TYR A 134 -2.63 3.88 16.82
N HIS A 135 -2.51 4.91 17.66
CA HIS A 135 -3.28 5.02 18.89
C HIS A 135 -4.77 5.09 18.58
N SER A 136 -5.21 5.90 17.61
CA SER A 136 -6.62 6.01 17.21
C SER A 136 -7.15 4.70 16.59
N LEU A 137 -6.35 4.00 15.78
CA LEU A 137 -6.69 2.68 15.26
C LEU A 137 -6.76 1.64 16.39
N ALA A 138 -5.80 1.65 17.31
CA ALA A 138 -5.81 0.79 18.49
C ALA A 138 -7.06 1.06 19.33
N THR A 139 -7.35 2.31 19.69
CA THR A 139 -8.49 2.69 20.56
C THR A 139 -9.84 2.43 19.88
N GLY A 140 -9.95 2.68 18.58
CA GLY A 140 -11.16 2.44 17.79
C GLY A 140 -11.45 0.95 17.57
N ASN A 141 -10.41 0.15 17.35
CA ASN A 141 -10.53 -1.31 17.26
C ASN A 141 -10.68 -1.97 18.64
N PHE A 142 -10.12 -1.39 19.71
CA PHE A 142 -10.19 -1.94 21.07
C PHE A 142 -11.62 -2.09 21.57
N ARG A 143 -12.51 -1.14 21.25
CA ARG A 143 -13.93 -1.18 21.63
C ARG A 143 -14.75 -2.24 20.91
N THR A 144 -14.32 -2.69 19.74
CA THR A 144 -15.11 -3.60 18.88
C THR A 144 -14.65 -5.06 18.96
N TYR A 145 -13.38 -5.32 19.30
CA TYR A 145 -12.78 -6.65 19.06
C TYR A 145 -12.45 -7.49 20.30
N LEU A 146 -12.63 -6.98 21.52
CA LEU A 146 -12.32 -7.71 22.77
C LEU A 146 -13.49 -8.47 23.41
N GLN A 147 -14.65 -8.58 22.74
CA GLN A 147 -15.81 -9.33 23.24
C GLN A 147 -15.91 -10.77 22.71
N SER A 148 -14.85 -11.35 22.15
CA SER A 148 -14.90 -12.73 21.62
C SER A 148 -13.69 -13.57 22.05
N ASP A 149 -13.97 -14.78 22.53
CA ASP A 149 -13.04 -15.72 23.20
C ASP A 149 -11.88 -16.27 22.35
N ARG A 150 -11.76 -15.87 21.08
CA ARG A 150 -10.66 -16.28 20.19
C ARG A 150 -10.12 -15.10 19.40
N VAL A 151 -9.13 -14.43 19.98
CA VAL A 151 -8.40 -13.34 19.32
C VAL A 151 -7.44 -13.95 18.29
N ARG A 152 -7.71 -13.76 16.99
CA ARG A 152 -6.79 -14.18 15.92
C ARG A 152 -5.51 -13.34 15.98
N LEU A 153 -4.42 -13.94 16.45
CA LEU A 153 -3.05 -13.41 16.52
C LEU A 153 -2.58 -12.72 15.22
N LYS A 154 -3.16 -13.09 14.05
CA LYS A 154 -2.92 -12.48 12.73
C LYS A 154 -3.10 -10.95 12.70
N LYS A 155 -3.86 -10.34 13.62
CA LYS A 155 -4.13 -8.88 13.65
C LYS A 155 -3.21 -8.07 14.57
N TYR A 156 -2.42 -8.71 15.43
CA TYR A 156 -1.52 -8.04 16.38
C TYR A 156 -0.10 -7.80 15.85
N PHE A 157 0.21 -8.19 14.61
CA PHE A 157 1.51 -7.90 13.97
C PHE A 157 1.60 -6.42 13.55
N TYR A 158 1.62 -5.56 14.56
CA TYR A 158 2.19 -4.21 14.58
C TYR A 158 3.74 -4.23 14.47
N LEU A 159 4.30 -5.30 13.92
CA LEU A 159 5.73 -5.53 13.67
C LEU A 159 6.22 -4.92 12.35
N LYS A 160 5.37 -4.15 11.65
CA LYS A 160 5.75 -3.38 10.46
C LYS A 160 6.42 -2.04 10.80
N LEU A 161 6.09 -1.48 11.96
CA LEU A 161 6.52 -0.14 12.36
C LEU A 161 8.04 -0.02 12.58
N PRO A 162 8.74 -0.98 13.22
CA PRO A 162 10.19 -0.88 13.39
C PRO A 162 10.96 -0.92 12.07
N ARG A 163 10.52 -1.75 11.11
CA ARG A 163 11.13 -1.85 9.77
C ARG A 163 10.92 -0.57 8.95
N ILE A 164 9.69 -0.06 8.90
CA ILE A 164 9.41 1.20 8.20
C ILE A 164 10.14 2.37 8.85
N LEU A 165 10.18 2.43 10.18
CA LEU A 165 10.92 3.46 10.91
C LEU A 165 12.43 3.37 10.63
N HIS A 166 13.00 2.17 10.56
CA HIS A 166 14.40 1.95 10.20
C HIS A 166 14.70 2.44 8.78
N LEU A 167 13.87 2.09 7.79
CA LEU A 167 14.02 2.55 6.40
C LEU A 167 13.91 4.08 6.30
N LEU A 168 12.97 4.69 7.04
CA LEU A 168 12.81 6.15 7.10
C LEU A 168 13.98 6.86 7.79
N GLN A 169 14.73 6.16 8.63
CA GLN A 169 15.95 6.65 9.28
C GLN A 169 17.23 6.40 8.46
N GLY A 170 17.10 5.91 7.22
CA GLY A 170 18.23 5.63 6.33
C GLY A 170 18.91 4.29 6.58
N GLY A 171 18.24 3.37 7.27
CA GLY A 171 18.69 2.00 7.46
C GLY A 171 18.57 1.15 6.18
N ASP A 172 19.49 0.19 6.01
CA ASP A 172 19.57 -0.68 4.84
C ASP A 172 18.62 -1.90 4.94
N GLU A 173 18.10 -2.38 3.81
CA GLU A 173 17.14 -3.50 3.71
C GLU A 173 17.76 -4.84 4.17
N SER A 174 19.08 -4.95 4.14
CA SER A 174 19.86 -6.14 4.46
C SER A 174 19.78 -6.56 5.95
N ALA A 175 19.40 -5.65 6.85
CA ALA A 175 19.43 -5.89 8.30
C ALA A 175 18.34 -6.84 8.84
N PHE A 176 17.35 -7.23 8.04
CA PHE A 176 16.19 -7.98 8.55
C PHE A 176 15.90 -9.31 7.83
N PHE A 177 16.87 -9.90 7.12
CA PHE A 177 16.76 -11.27 6.58
C PHE A 177 17.18 -12.37 7.57
N LEU A 178 17.47 -12.02 8.83
CA LEU A 178 17.90 -12.92 9.90
C LEU A 178 16.94 -12.89 11.10
N VAL A 179 15.66 -13.19 10.89
CA VAL A 179 14.77 -13.77 11.93
C VAL A 179 13.77 -14.70 11.26
#